data_AF-A0AB33B912-F1
#
_entry.id   AF-A0AB33B912-F1
#
_cell.length_a   1.000
_cell.length_b   1.000
_cell.length_c   1.000
_cell.angle_alpha   90.00
_cell.angle_beta   90.00
_cell.angle_gamma   90.00
#
_symmetry.space_group_name_H-M   'P 1'
#
loop_
_entity.id
_entity.type
_entity.pdbx_description
1 polymer ?
#
loop_
_entity_poly.entity_id
_entity_poly.type
_entity_poly.pdbx_seq_one_letter_code
_entity_poly.pdbx_strand_id
1 'polypeptide(L)'
;MNQLELILKTFHEYEFKEGLDDLFYLSGNFLKEIYPTIMLEYDQDTAFFMALKTLLESGDISLFYNLNFEDPSRDGELLTGSAEEQIKQLKQVWIGSDAINKMDEVNNYIGWYFLIQCPYALAHKIYDKDGNFERWFCTG
;
A
#
# COMPACT_ATOMS: atom_id res chain seq x y z
N MET A 1 8.57 -17.54 -9.80
CA MET A 1 7.77 -16.34 -9.55
C MET A 1 8.62 -15.12 -9.85
N ASN A 2 8.06 -14.11 -10.49
CA ASN A 2 8.71 -12.82 -10.70
C ASN A 2 8.55 -11.91 -9.45
N GLN A 3 9.20 -10.73 -9.47
CA GLN A 3 9.16 -9.77 -8.35
C GLN A 3 7.72 -9.43 -7.92
N LEU A 4 6.85 -9.11 -8.89
CA LEU A 4 5.46 -8.72 -8.62
C LEU A 4 4.65 -9.84 -7.96
N GLU A 5 4.78 -11.07 -8.47
CA GLU A 5 4.12 -12.24 -7.89
C GLU A 5 4.58 -12.49 -6.45
N LEU A 6 5.87 -12.29 -6.16
CA LEU A 6 6.40 -12.45 -4.79
C LEU A 6 5.91 -11.35 -3.86
N ILE A 7 5.83 -10.10 -4.33
CA ILE A 7 5.26 -8.99 -3.56
C ILE A 7 3.82 -9.33 -3.17
N LEU A 8 2.97 -9.66 -4.14
CA LEU A 8 1.55 -9.93 -3.91
C LEU A 8 1.35 -11.17 -3.02
N LYS A 9 2.07 -12.26 -3.29
CA LYS A 9 2.02 -13.47 -2.45
C LYS A 9 2.39 -13.15 -1.01
N THR A 10 3.50 -12.44 -0.81
CA THR A 10 4.01 -12.14 0.54
C THR A 10 3.09 -11.17 1.27
N PHE A 11 2.54 -10.18 0.56
CA PHE A 11 1.58 -9.23 1.10
C PHE A 11 0.32 -9.92 1.65
N HIS A 12 -0.20 -10.94 0.96
CA HIS A 12 -1.37 -11.70 1.42
C HIS A 12 -1.06 -12.80 2.45
N GLU A 13 0.14 -13.37 2.45
CA GLU A 13 0.48 -14.51 3.32
C GLU A 13 1.04 -14.11 4.68
N TYR A 14 1.67 -12.93 4.78
CA TYR A 14 2.17 -12.45 6.06
C TYR A 14 1.05 -11.80 6.88
N GLU A 15 1.08 -11.97 8.20
CA GLU A 15 0.23 -11.26 9.17
C GLU A 15 0.56 -9.74 9.25
N PHE A 16 1.09 -9.15 8.18
CA PHE A 16 1.21 -7.71 8.09
C PHE A 16 -0.18 -7.10 8.12
N LYS A 17 -0.28 -5.90 8.70
CA LYS A 17 -1.54 -5.16 8.76
C LYS A 17 -1.77 -4.47 7.41
N GLU A 18 -1.77 -5.26 6.32
CA GLU A 18 -2.00 -4.94 4.89
C GLU A 18 -1.97 -3.44 4.52
N GLY A 19 -0.94 -2.72 4.97
CA GLY A 19 -0.84 -1.27 4.86
C GLY A 19 -0.12 -0.83 3.59
N LEU A 20 -0.22 0.46 3.25
CA LEU A 20 0.57 1.01 2.14
C LEU A 20 2.07 0.93 2.41
N ASP A 21 2.47 1.10 3.67
CA ASP A 21 3.85 0.95 4.14
C ASP A 21 4.35 -0.48 3.96
N ASP A 22 3.59 -1.47 4.41
CA ASP A 22 3.94 -2.89 4.23
C ASP A 22 4.16 -3.23 2.74
N LEU A 23 3.24 -2.79 1.87
CA LEU A 23 3.35 -2.96 0.43
C LEU A 23 4.59 -2.24 -0.15
N PHE A 24 4.87 -1.04 0.33
CA PHE A 24 6.02 -0.24 -0.08
C PHE A 24 7.34 -0.93 0.25
N TYR A 25 7.53 -1.43 1.48
CA TYR A 25 8.78 -2.11 1.84
C TYR A 25 8.95 -3.43 1.10
N LEU A 26 7.87 -4.21 0.96
CA LEU A 26 7.89 -5.43 0.14
C LEU A 26 8.24 -5.14 -1.32
N SER A 27 7.99 -3.94 -1.82
CA SER A 27 8.35 -3.56 -3.18
C SER A 27 9.84 -3.23 -3.35
N GLY A 28 10.59 -3.11 -2.25
CA GLY A 28 12.01 -2.74 -2.24
C GLY A 28 12.95 -3.86 -1.78
N ASN A 29 14.01 -3.48 -1.08
CA ASN A 29 15.05 -4.41 -0.64
C ASN A 29 14.58 -5.42 0.42
N PHE A 30 13.52 -5.12 1.16
CA PHE A 30 12.95 -6.07 2.13
C PHE A 30 12.54 -7.39 1.47
N LEU A 31 12.09 -7.37 0.21
CA LEU A 31 11.81 -8.58 -0.55
C LEU A 31 13.04 -9.47 -0.72
N LYS A 32 14.24 -8.89 -0.87
CA LYS A 32 15.50 -9.65 -0.95
C LYS A 32 15.88 -10.26 0.40
N GLU A 33 15.50 -9.64 1.50
CA GLU A 33 15.74 -10.23 2.82
C GLU A 33 14.92 -11.51 3.01
N ILE A 34 13.69 -11.53 2.49
CA ILE A 34 12.81 -12.70 2.51
C ILE A 34 13.21 -13.73 1.42
N TYR A 35 13.57 -13.26 0.23
CA TYR A 35 13.94 -14.07 -0.92
C TYR A 35 15.33 -13.69 -1.46
N PRO A 36 16.43 -14.14 -0.82
CA PRO A 36 17.80 -13.68 -1.14
C PRO A 36 18.26 -13.89 -2.59
N THR A 37 17.64 -14.85 -3.30
CA THR A 37 17.99 -15.17 -4.69
C THR A 37 17.15 -14.41 -5.72
N ILE A 38 16.21 -13.56 -5.30
CA ILE A 38 15.38 -12.79 -6.23
C ILE A 38 16.22 -11.72 -6.94
N MET A 39 15.99 -11.56 -8.24
CA MET A 39 16.41 -10.36 -8.96
C MET A 39 15.25 -9.38 -8.98
N LEU A 40 15.50 -8.14 -8.54
CA LEU A 40 14.50 -7.07 -8.67
C LEU A 40 14.60 -6.53 -10.09
N GLU A 41 13.50 -6.68 -10.84
CA GLU A 41 13.35 -6.22 -12.23
C GLU A 41 13.00 -4.73 -12.28
N TYR A 42 12.34 -4.23 -11.23
CA TYR A 42 11.84 -2.86 -11.12
C TYR A 42 12.41 -2.17 -9.87
N ASP A 43 12.57 -0.85 -9.96
CA ASP A 43 12.79 -0.01 -8.78
C ASP A 43 11.57 -0.07 -7.84
N GLN A 44 11.77 0.36 -6.59
CA GLN A 44 10.77 0.23 -5.52
C GLN A 44 9.47 0.98 -5.83
N ASP A 45 9.54 2.20 -6.40
CA ASP A 45 8.36 2.99 -6.73
C ASP A 45 7.56 2.32 -7.86
N THR A 46 8.25 1.87 -8.91
CA THR A 46 7.63 1.16 -10.03
C THR A 46 6.97 -0.14 -9.56
N ALA A 47 7.69 -0.97 -8.79
CA ALA A 47 7.17 -2.21 -8.24
C ALA A 47 5.96 -1.98 -7.33
N PHE A 48 6.02 -0.96 -6.47
CA PHE A 48 4.93 -0.58 -5.57
C PHE A 48 3.67 -0.22 -6.33
N PHE A 49 3.74 0.69 -7.30
CA PHE A 49 2.56 1.10 -8.05
C PHE A 49 2.00 -0.02 -8.94
N MET A 50 2.85 -0.93 -9.43
CA MET A 50 2.38 -2.11 -10.15
C MET A 50 1.62 -3.07 -9.23
N ALA A 51 2.17 -3.37 -8.06
CA ALA A 51 1.52 -4.22 -7.07
C ALA A 51 0.21 -3.62 -6.57
N LEU A 52 0.22 -2.33 -6.19
CA LEU A 52 -0.97 -1.61 -5.77
C LEU A 52 -2.05 -1.61 -6.84
N LYS A 53 -1.67 -1.43 -8.12
CA LYS A 53 -2.63 -1.50 -9.23
C LYS A 53 -3.32 -2.86 -9.29
N THR A 54 -2.54 -3.93 -9.23
CA THR A 54 -3.09 -5.29 -9.25
C THR A 54 -4.03 -5.54 -8.05
N LEU A 55 -3.67 -5.06 -6.86
CA LEU A 55 -4.52 -5.17 -5.67
C LEU A 55 -5.84 -4.39 -5.84
N LEU A 56 -5.80 -3.15 -6.34
CA LEU A 56 -7.00 -2.35 -6.58
C LEU A 56 -7.89 -2.93 -7.68
N GLU A 57 -7.30 -3.50 -8.74
CA GLU A 57 -8.03 -4.16 -9.84
C GLU A 57 -8.77 -5.42 -9.39
N SER A 58 -8.36 -6.05 -8.29
CA SER A 58 -9.11 -7.17 -7.69
C SER A 58 -10.51 -6.75 -7.21
N GLY A 59 -10.67 -5.47 -6.84
CA GLY A 59 -11.87 -4.94 -6.21
C GLY A 59 -12.04 -5.33 -4.74
N ASP A 60 -11.10 -6.06 -4.14
CA ASP A 60 -11.10 -6.43 -2.72
C ASP A 60 -10.36 -5.41 -1.84
N ILE A 61 -9.61 -4.51 -2.47
CA ILE A 61 -8.85 -3.45 -1.82
C ILE A 61 -9.24 -2.11 -2.44
N SER A 62 -9.24 -1.07 -1.61
CA SER A 62 -9.44 0.33 -2.03
C SER A 62 -8.54 1.24 -1.21
N LEU A 63 -8.15 2.38 -1.78
CA LEU A 63 -7.64 3.48 -0.98
C LEU A 63 -8.78 4.15 -0.21
N PHE A 64 -8.46 4.72 0.94
CA PHE A 64 -9.37 5.59 1.70
C PHE A 64 -8.61 6.80 2.23
N TYR A 65 -9.30 7.90 2.51
CA TYR A 65 -8.68 9.08 3.10
C TYR A 65 -8.29 8.79 4.56
N ASN A 66 -6.99 8.85 4.85
CA ASN A 66 -6.42 8.71 6.18
C ASN A 66 -5.70 10.00 6.54
N LEU A 67 -6.00 10.60 7.70
CA LEU A 67 -5.36 11.84 8.14
C LEU A 67 -5.43 12.96 7.07
N ASN A 68 -6.63 13.19 6.51
CA ASN A 68 -6.82 14.25 5.52
C ASN A 68 -6.75 15.63 6.21
N PHE A 69 -5.53 16.18 6.27
CA PHE A 69 -5.27 17.49 6.86
C PHE A 69 -5.99 18.64 6.15
N GLU A 70 -6.39 18.46 4.89
CA GLU A 70 -7.11 19.48 4.12
C GLU A 70 -8.61 19.47 4.43
N ASP A 71 -9.20 18.28 4.58
CA ASP A 71 -10.62 18.12 4.94
C ASP A 71 -10.84 16.88 5.83
N PRO A 72 -10.74 17.06 7.16
CA PRO A 72 -10.95 15.98 8.13
C PRO A 72 -12.35 15.35 8.07
N SER A 73 -13.33 15.99 7.42
CA SER A 73 -14.68 15.42 7.28
C SER A 73 -14.72 14.18 6.38
N ARG A 74 -13.66 13.96 5.60
CA ARG A 74 -13.52 12.85 4.66
C ARG A 74 -12.71 11.69 5.23
N ASP A 75 -12.16 11.81 6.43
CA ASP A 75 -11.40 10.73 7.07
C ASP A 75 -12.25 9.46 7.17
N GLY A 76 -11.68 8.35 6.68
CA GLY A 76 -12.38 7.05 6.59
C GLY A 76 -13.23 6.87 5.33
N GLU A 77 -13.40 7.89 4.48
CA GLU A 77 -14.11 7.76 3.21
C GLU A 77 -13.25 6.99 2.19
N LEU A 78 -13.83 5.94 1.58
CA LEU A 78 -13.17 5.21 0.50
C LEU A 78 -13.05 6.10 -0.75
N LEU A 79 -11.91 6.00 -1.45
CA LEU A 79 -11.76 6.63 -2.74
C LEU A 79 -12.66 5.93 -3.75
N THR A 80 -13.53 6.69 -4.41
CA THR A 80 -14.35 6.21 -5.52
C THR A 80 -13.57 6.28 -6.84
N GLY A 81 -13.85 5.34 -7.74
CA GLY A 81 -13.26 5.31 -9.08
C GLY A 81 -12.47 4.04 -9.37
N SER A 82 -11.97 3.95 -10.60
CA SER A 82 -11.12 2.86 -11.07
C SER A 82 -9.77 2.82 -10.34
N ALA A 83 -9.10 1.67 -10.38
CA ALA A 83 -7.74 1.51 -9.85
C ALA A 83 -6.77 2.57 -10.40
N GLU A 84 -6.91 2.95 -11.67
CA GLU A 84 -6.07 3.97 -12.30
C GLU A 84 -6.33 5.37 -11.73
N GLU A 85 -7.59 5.72 -11.46
CA GLU A 85 -7.95 7.00 -10.84
C GLU A 85 -7.47 7.08 -9.38
N GLN A 86 -7.56 5.99 -8.64
CA GLN A 86 -7.03 5.91 -7.27
C GLN A 86 -5.50 6.05 -7.25
N ILE A 87 -4.79 5.33 -8.13
CA ILE A 87 -3.33 5.48 -8.27
C ILE A 87 -2.95 6.90 -8.68
N LYS A 88 -3.72 7.52 -9.58
CA LYS A 88 -3.47 8.89 -10.01
C LYS A 88 -3.55 9.86 -8.84
N GLN A 89 -4.51 9.67 -7.92
CA GLN A 89 -4.61 10.47 -6.69
C GLN A 89 -3.39 10.27 -5.78
N LEU A 90 -3.01 9.02 -5.48
CA LEU A 90 -1.83 8.76 -4.64
C LEU A 90 -0.54 9.34 -5.26
N LYS A 91 -0.37 9.24 -6.58
CA LYS A 91 0.80 9.82 -7.28
C LYS A 91 0.90 11.34 -7.19
N GLN A 92 -0.18 12.06 -6.92
CA GLN A 92 -0.12 13.53 -6.76
C GLN A 92 0.59 13.95 -5.47
N VAL A 93 0.58 13.09 -4.45
CA VAL A 93 1.16 13.36 -3.13
C VAL A 93 2.40 12.50 -2.86
N TRP A 94 2.79 11.66 -3.82
CA TRP A 94 3.94 10.76 -3.70
C TRP A 94 5.27 11.52 -3.76
N ILE A 95 6.11 11.31 -2.75
CA ILE A 95 7.39 12.03 -2.63
C ILE A 95 8.59 11.23 -3.18
N GLY A 96 8.36 9.98 -3.60
CA GLY A 96 9.40 9.07 -4.10
C GLY A 96 10.09 8.27 -3.01
N SER A 97 10.49 7.05 -3.34
CA SER A 97 11.09 6.07 -2.41
C SER A 97 12.31 6.61 -1.65
N ASP A 98 13.23 7.31 -2.32
CA ASP A 98 14.41 7.91 -1.68
C ASP A 98 14.03 8.90 -0.56
N ALA A 99 13.00 9.73 -0.78
CA ALA A 99 12.55 10.70 0.21
C ALA A 99 11.81 10.03 1.37
N ILE A 100 11.00 9.00 1.08
CA ILE A 100 10.31 8.18 2.08
C ILE A 100 11.34 7.50 2.99
N ASN A 101 12.30 6.79 2.42
CA ASN A 101 13.34 6.08 3.19
C ASN A 101 14.17 7.06 4.04
N LYS A 102 14.49 8.24 3.50
CA LYS A 102 15.20 9.29 4.26
C LYS A 102 14.36 9.83 5.43
N MET A 103 13.04 9.92 5.29
CA MET A 103 12.17 10.29 6.40
C MET A 103 12.20 9.24 7.51
N ASP A 104 12.20 7.96 7.16
CA ASP A 104 12.29 6.89 8.14
C ASP A 104 13.60 6.96 8.93
N GLU A 105 14.72 7.19 8.23
CA GLU A 105 16.04 7.37 8.85
C GLU A 105 16.08 8.56 9.82
N VAL A 106 15.57 9.72 9.38
CA VAL A 106 15.59 10.95 10.19
C VAL A 106 14.72 10.83 11.44
N ASN A 107 13.59 10.13 11.34
CA ASN A 107 12.65 9.97 12.44
C ASN A 107 12.88 8.67 13.25
N ASN A 108 13.82 7.83 12.83
CA ASN A 108 14.08 6.50 13.39
C ASN A 108 12.79 5.67 13.53
N TYR A 109 11.97 5.68 12.49
CA TYR A 109 10.66 5.03 12.44
C TYR A 109 10.34 4.61 11.01
N ILE A 110 10.12 3.30 10.80
CA ILE A 110 9.73 2.73 9.51
C ILE A 110 8.27 3.07 9.23
N GLY A 111 7.97 3.64 8.06
CA GLY A 111 6.63 3.97 7.60
C GLY A 111 6.22 5.40 7.96
N TRP A 112 7.19 6.28 8.27
CA TRP A 112 6.88 7.61 8.82
C TRP A 112 6.06 8.46 7.86
N TYR A 113 6.35 8.39 6.55
CA TYR A 113 5.56 9.07 5.53
C TYR A 113 4.10 8.60 5.54
N PHE A 114 3.86 7.30 5.61
CA PHE A 114 2.51 6.74 5.60
C PHE A 114 1.74 7.07 6.88
N LEU A 115 2.43 7.14 8.01
CA LEU A 115 1.85 7.47 9.31
C LEU A 115 1.47 8.95 9.46
N ILE A 116 2.26 9.87 8.89
CA ILE A 116 2.15 11.31 9.24
C ILE A 116 1.82 12.21 8.05
N GLN A 117 2.11 11.79 6.82
CA GLN A 117 2.05 12.68 5.64
C GLN A 117 1.19 12.15 4.50
N CYS A 118 1.10 10.83 4.31
CA CYS A 118 0.28 10.24 3.27
C CYS A 118 -1.20 10.42 3.64
N PRO A 119 -2.00 11.13 2.84
CA PRO A 119 -3.43 11.35 3.13
C PRO A 119 -4.29 10.12 2.78
N TYR A 120 -3.65 8.99 2.48
CA TYR A 120 -4.29 7.77 2.02
C TYR A 120 -3.76 6.57 2.79
N ALA A 121 -4.61 5.59 3.03
CA ALA A 121 -4.22 4.26 3.48
C ALA A 121 -5.05 3.17 2.77
N LEU A 122 -4.78 1.90 3.07
CA LEU A 122 -5.48 0.76 2.46
C LEU A 122 -6.68 0.30 3.30
N ALA A 123 -7.76 0.02 2.60
CA ALA A 123 -8.89 -0.72 3.13
C ALA A 123 -9.05 -2.02 2.35
N HIS A 124 -9.36 -3.11 3.04
CA HIS A 124 -9.69 -4.39 2.43
C HIS A 124 -11.10 -4.84 2.80
N LYS A 125 -11.72 -5.63 1.93
CA LYS A 125 -13.01 -6.26 2.20
C LYS A 125 -12.84 -7.41 3.19
N ILE A 126 -13.76 -7.48 4.14
CA ILE A 126 -13.97 -8.64 5.00
C ILE A 126 -15.20 -9.37 4.51
N TYR A 127 -15.04 -10.67 4.37
CA TYR A 127 -16.09 -11.59 3.96
C TYR A 127 -16.54 -12.43 5.16
N ASP A 128 -17.83 -12.71 5.24
CA ASP A 128 -18.36 -13.67 6.20
C ASP A 128 -17.92 -15.10 5.83
N LYS A 129 -18.22 -16.06 6.72
CA LYS A 129 -17.90 -17.49 6.52
C LYS A 129 -18.52 -18.11 5.25
N ASP A 130 -19.55 -17.47 4.71
CA ASP A 130 -20.30 -17.92 3.54
C ASP A 130 -19.80 -17.20 2.26
N GLY A 131 -18.78 -16.34 2.39
CA GLY A 131 -18.17 -15.58 1.29
C GLY A 131 -18.92 -14.31 0.90
N ASN A 132 -19.91 -13.88 1.68
CA ASN A 132 -20.62 -12.63 1.41
C ASN A 132 -19.84 -11.45 1.98
N PHE A 133 -19.84 -10.33 1.25
CA PHE A 133 -19.25 -9.09 1.73
C PHE A 133 -19.94 -8.64 3.03
N GLU A 134 -19.15 -8.45 4.08
CA GLU A 134 -19.63 -7.99 5.39
C GLU A 134 -19.35 -6.49 5.56
N ARG A 135 -18.08 -6.09 5.42
CA ARG A 135 -17.63 -4.70 5.63
C ARG A 135 -16.25 -4.46 5.05
N TRP A 136 -15.86 -3.19 4.97
CA TRP A 136 -14.47 -2.80 4.80
C TRP A 136 -13.76 -2.75 6.16
N PHE A 137 -12.50 -3.18 6.17
CA PHE A 137 -11.58 -2.99 7.27
C PHE A 137 -10.49 -2.02 6.84
N CYS A 138 -10.34 -0.93 7.58
CA CYS A 138 -9.38 0.12 7.29
C CYS A 138 -8.15 -0.05 8.19
N THR A 139 -6.98 -0.25 7.60
CA THR A 139 -5.69 -0.25 8.28
C THR A 139 -5.10 1.15 8.18
N GLY A 140 -4.86 1.79 9.33
CA GLY A 140 -4.24 3.11 9.43
C GLY A 140 -3.17 3.12 10.51
#